data_AF-A0A1G5QLU3-F1
#
_entry.id   AF-A0A1G5QLU3-F1
#
_cell.length_a   1.000
_cell.length_b   1.000
_cell.length_c   1.000
_cell.angle_alpha   90.00
_cell.angle_beta   90.00
_cell.angle_gamma   90.00
#
_symmetry.space_group_name_H-M   'P 1'
#
loop_
_entity.id
_entity.type
_entity.pdbx_description
1 polymer ?
#
loop_
_entity_poly.entity_id
_entity_poly.type
_entity_poly.pdbx_seq_one_letter_code
_entity_poly.pdbx_strand_id
1 'polypeptide(L)'
;MTSRKDIENGRLIYTEDLGWIDLGHAKGDDSKMLWSQLITEGNDSPYKKGYYLVYYFQEMSKYNISTRVAAQWMVKKGLSIETKRSIAFSMMYCVSLEFEALQSNSFFSRFSDSGFSCEDLVSNLLGFYKSVLPRDYMSLIKPKNKEYAYKIWDYYGPVGKYKNIPVIFQVASLLAALAHPGHIVIYAPGDSLPCRRDAS
;
A
#
# COMPACT_ATOMS: atom_id res chain seq x y z
N MET A 1 4.62 9.81 11.23
CA MET A 1 4.79 8.44 11.76
C MET A 1 3.61 8.14 12.64
N THR A 2 3.13 6.91 12.55
CA THR A 2 2.15 6.36 13.47
C THR A 2 2.69 6.34 14.89
N SER A 3 1.78 6.45 15.85
CA SER A 3 2.04 6.56 17.27
C SER A 3 1.16 5.56 18.03
N ARG A 4 1.52 5.28 19.28
CA ARG A 4 0.70 4.42 20.15
C ARG A 4 -0.75 4.91 20.28
N LYS A 5 -0.96 6.23 20.20
CA LYS A 5 -2.29 6.87 20.25
C LYS A 5 -3.14 6.54 19.01
N ASP A 6 -2.51 6.20 17.88
CA ASP A 6 -3.24 5.77 16.68
C ASP A 6 -3.89 4.39 16.87
N ILE A 7 -3.36 3.54 17.77
CA ILE A 7 -4.02 2.29 18.21
C ILE A 7 -5.27 2.61 19.03
N GLU A 8 -5.15 3.55 19.98
CA GLU A 8 -6.24 3.99 20.84
C GLU A 8 -7.42 4.51 20.01
N ASN A 9 -7.12 5.37 19.04
CA ASN A 9 -8.09 5.97 18.13
C ASN A 9 -8.62 4.98 17.07
N GLY A 10 -8.06 3.77 16.98
CA GLY A 10 -8.43 2.75 16.00
C GLY A 10 -7.98 3.06 14.57
N ARG A 11 -7.08 4.04 14.37
CA ARG A 11 -6.47 4.30 13.06
C ARG A 11 -5.44 3.23 12.70
N LEU A 12 -4.65 2.81 13.67
CA LEU A 12 -3.63 1.77 13.52
C LEU A 12 -4.14 0.47 14.15
N ILE A 13 -4.21 -0.60 13.37
CA ILE A 13 -4.64 -1.92 13.84
C ILE A 13 -3.53 -2.96 13.62
N TYR A 14 -3.54 -4.01 14.42
CA TYR A 14 -2.71 -5.18 14.18
C TYR A 14 -3.57 -6.33 13.66
N THR A 15 -3.04 -7.06 12.68
CA THR A 15 -3.71 -8.15 11.99
C THR A 15 -2.84 -9.39 12.04
N GLU A 16 -3.45 -10.58 12.08
CA GLU A 16 -2.73 -11.84 12.13
C GLU A 16 -1.87 -12.06 10.87
N ASP A 17 -2.47 -11.83 9.71
CA ASP A 17 -1.86 -12.23 8.44
C ASP A 17 -0.97 -11.14 7.84
N LEU A 18 -1.28 -9.86 8.10
CA LEU A 18 -0.59 -8.71 7.49
C LEU A 18 0.20 -7.84 8.47
N GLY A 19 0.11 -8.07 9.78
CA GLY A 19 0.74 -7.23 10.79
C GLY A 19 0.05 -5.87 10.94
N TRP A 20 0.85 -4.80 11.06
CA TRP A 20 0.35 -3.43 11.26
C TRP A 20 -0.31 -2.85 10.00
N ILE A 21 -1.52 -2.31 10.15
CA ILE A 21 -2.28 -1.63 9.10
C ILE A 21 -2.72 -0.25 9.59
N ASP A 22 -2.37 0.81 8.86
CA ASP A 22 -2.94 2.15 9.00
C ASP A 22 -4.20 2.27 8.13
N LEU A 23 -5.36 2.34 8.78
CA LEU A 23 -6.66 2.44 8.11
C LEU A 23 -6.86 3.77 7.36
N GLY A 24 -6.10 4.82 7.72
CA GLY A 24 -6.02 6.07 6.97
C GLY A 24 -5.39 5.87 5.60
N HIS A 25 -4.30 5.09 5.53
CA HIS A 25 -3.64 4.70 4.27
C HIS A 25 -4.47 3.65 3.50
N ALA A 26 -5.12 2.72 4.19
CA ALA A 26 -5.97 1.68 3.57
C ALA A 26 -7.34 2.15 3.03
N LYS A 27 -7.57 3.47 2.91
CA LYS A 27 -8.76 4.05 2.27
C LYS A 27 -8.79 3.82 0.77
N GLY A 28 -7.62 3.87 0.13
CA GLY A 28 -7.44 3.64 -1.31
C GLY A 28 -8.08 4.71 -2.21
N ASP A 29 -8.21 5.96 -1.75
CA ASP A 29 -8.90 7.00 -2.53
C ASP A 29 -8.16 7.34 -3.84
N ASP A 30 -6.83 7.34 -3.80
CA ASP A 30 -5.95 7.44 -4.97
C ASP A 30 -6.18 6.28 -5.96
N SER A 31 -6.32 5.06 -5.43
CA SER A 31 -6.54 3.84 -6.18
C SER A 31 -7.94 3.79 -6.80
N LYS A 32 -8.97 4.31 -6.10
CA LYS A 32 -10.32 4.47 -6.66
C LYS A 32 -10.32 5.43 -7.84
N MET A 33 -9.60 6.54 -7.73
CA MET A 33 -9.47 7.51 -8.81
C MET A 33 -8.73 6.90 -10.02
N LEU A 34 -7.63 6.17 -9.80
CA LEU A 34 -6.96 5.42 -10.86
C LEU A 34 -7.89 4.40 -11.52
N TRP A 35 -8.59 3.61 -10.71
CA TRP A 35 -9.51 2.59 -11.21
C TRP A 35 -10.66 3.18 -12.01
N SER A 36 -11.26 4.28 -11.54
CA SER A 36 -12.31 5.00 -12.25
C SER A 36 -11.87 5.44 -13.65
N GLN A 37 -10.65 5.97 -13.81
CA GLN A 37 -10.11 6.32 -15.13
C GLN A 37 -9.98 5.11 -16.06
N LEU A 38 -9.50 3.98 -15.52
CA LEU A 38 -9.34 2.74 -16.29
C LEU A 38 -10.68 2.11 -16.69
N ILE A 39 -11.72 2.26 -15.88
CA ILE A 39 -13.06 1.76 -16.20
C ILE A 39 -13.78 2.65 -17.20
N THR A 40 -13.73 3.97 -16.99
CA THR A 40 -14.48 4.93 -17.80
C THR A 40 -13.87 5.16 -19.19
N GLU A 41 -12.56 5.01 -19.33
CA GLU A 41 -11.82 5.25 -20.58
C GLU A 41 -12.10 6.62 -21.23
N GLY A 42 -12.49 7.62 -20.42
CA GLY A 42 -13.12 8.86 -20.90
C GLY A 42 -12.17 9.97 -21.38
N ASN A 43 -10.86 9.85 -21.14
CA ASN A 43 -9.87 10.88 -21.46
C ASN A 43 -9.12 10.55 -22.76
N ASP A 44 -9.77 10.70 -23.90
CA ASP A 44 -9.24 10.30 -25.20
C ASP A 44 -7.86 10.93 -25.49
N SER A 45 -6.93 10.10 -25.97
CA SER A 45 -5.59 10.56 -26.30
C SER A 45 -5.61 11.41 -27.57
N PRO A 46 -5.08 12.65 -27.54
CA PRO A 46 -4.92 13.45 -28.75
C PRO A 46 -3.81 12.89 -29.66
N TYR A 47 -2.96 12.02 -29.13
CA TYR A 47 -1.78 11.50 -29.83
C TYR A 47 -2.05 10.21 -30.61
N LYS A 48 -3.06 9.42 -30.20
CA LYS A 48 -3.34 8.12 -30.82
C LYS A 48 -4.80 7.70 -30.67
N LYS A 49 -5.47 7.50 -31.81
CA LYS A 49 -6.85 6.99 -31.86
C LYS A 49 -6.97 5.60 -31.21
N GLY A 50 -8.02 5.40 -30.42
CA GLY A 50 -8.27 4.15 -29.71
C GLY A 50 -7.49 3.99 -28.40
N TYR A 51 -6.87 5.08 -27.91
CA TYR A 51 -6.19 5.14 -26.62
C TYR A 51 -6.74 6.30 -25.79
N TYR A 52 -6.53 6.24 -24.48
CA TYR A 52 -6.90 7.28 -23.51
C TYR A 52 -5.74 7.51 -22.53
N LEU A 53 -5.69 8.68 -21.93
CA LEU A 53 -4.67 9.06 -20.96
C LEU A 53 -5.16 8.74 -19.54
N VAL A 54 -4.29 8.09 -18.77
CA VAL A 54 -4.50 7.74 -17.37
C VAL A 54 -3.44 8.43 -16.54
N TYR A 55 -3.88 9.13 -15.51
CA TYR A 55 -3.01 9.86 -14.60
C TYR A 55 -3.07 9.25 -13.21
N TYR A 56 -1.91 9.01 -12.60
CA TYR A 56 -1.80 8.54 -11.23
C TYR A 56 -0.73 9.33 -10.49
N PHE A 57 -0.97 9.57 -9.22
CA PHE A 57 -0.01 10.20 -8.34
C PHE A 57 -0.15 9.67 -6.93
N GLN A 58 0.96 9.70 -6.21
CA GLN A 58 1.00 9.53 -4.77
C GLN A 58 1.54 10.81 -4.16
N GLU A 59 0.93 11.21 -3.05
CA GLU A 59 1.34 12.39 -2.31
C GLU A 59 1.43 12.09 -0.82
N MET A 60 2.37 12.75 -0.17
CA MET A 60 2.45 12.80 1.29
C MET A 60 2.63 14.25 1.70
N SER A 61 1.89 14.68 2.73
CA SER A 61 2.08 15.97 3.37
C SER A 61 2.55 15.80 4.81
N LYS A 62 3.59 16.53 5.20
CA LYS A 62 4.08 16.61 6.59
C LYS A 62 4.55 18.06 6.84
N TYR A 63 4.09 18.68 7.92
CA TYR A 63 4.51 20.03 8.34
C TYR A 63 4.53 21.08 7.22
N ASN A 64 3.43 21.23 6.48
CA ASN A 64 3.25 22.16 5.35
C ASN A 64 4.11 21.90 4.09
N ILE A 65 4.88 20.80 4.05
CA ILE A 65 5.58 20.36 2.84
C ILE A 65 4.80 19.18 2.27
N SER A 66 4.44 19.26 0.99
CA SER A 66 3.92 18.14 0.22
C SER A 66 4.96 17.64 -0.78
N THR A 67 5.18 16.34 -0.79
CA THR A 67 5.95 15.65 -1.83
C THR A 67 4.97 14.84 -2.66
N ARG A 68 5.07 14.96 -3.99
CA ARG A 68 4.18 14.29 -4.93
C ARG A 68 5.00 13.67 -6.05
N VAL A 69 4.75 12.39 -6.32
CA VAL A 69 5.17 11.75 -7.56
C VAL A 69 3.94 11.52 -8.40
N ALA A 70 4.03 11.86 -9.67
CA ALA A 70 2.95 11.70 -10.60
C ALA A 70 3.47 11.23 -11.95
N ALA A 71 2.70 10.37 -12.59
CA ALA A 71 2.96 9.92 -13.94
C ALA A 71 1.66 9.80 -14.73
N GLN A 72 1.82 9.85 -16.06
CA GLN A 72 0.73 9.74 -17.01
C GLN A 72 1.08 8.66 -18.04
N TRP A 73 0.11 7.82 -18.36
CA TRP A 73 0.26 6.76 -19.34
C TRP A 73 -0.84 6.82 -20.38
N MET A 74 -0.54 6.30 -21.56
CA MET A 74 -1.50 6.09 -22.62
C MET A 74 -1.92 4.61 -22.64
N VAL A 75 -3.21 4.35 -22.45
CA VAL A 75 -3.78 3.00 -22.34
C VAL A 75 -4.71 2.74 -23.52
N LYS A 76 -4.68 1.52 -24.07
CA LYS A 76 -5.56 1.10 -25.16
C LYS A 76 -6.99 0.93 -24.65
N LYS A 77 -7.98 1.37 -25.43
CA LYS A 77 -9.41 1.18 -25.13
C LYS A 77 -9.86 -0.27 -25.26
N GLY A 78 -10.92 -0.64 -24.53
CA GLY A 78 -11.61 -1.92 -24.65
C GLY A 78 -10.83 -3.12 -24.10
N LEU A 79 -9.88 -2.91 -23.19
CA LEU A 79 -9.14 -3.99 -22.53
C LEU A 79 -10.03 -4.73 -21.53
N SER A 80 -9.75 -6.02 -21.30
CA SER A 80 -10.45 -6.82 -20.29
C SER A 80 -10.25 -6.25 -18.89
N ILE A 81 -11.21 -6.52 -17.99
CA ILE A 81 -11.15 -6.05 -16.60
C ILE A 81 -9.89 -6.54 -15.87
N GLU A 82 -9.46 -7.77 -16.15
CA GLU A 82 -8.26 -8.36 -15.56
C GLU A 82 -6.97 -7.69 -16.06
N THR A 83 -6.92 -7.38 -17.35
CA THR A 83 -5.81 -6.60 -17.92
C THR A 83 -5.76 -5.20 -17.29
N LYS A 84 -6.91 -4.55 -17.14
CA LYS A 84 -7.01 -3.23 -16.48
C LYS A 84 -6.54 -3.29 -15.02
N ARG A 85 -6.88 -4.35 -14.27
CA ARG A 85 -6.38 -4.55 -12.89
C ARG A 85 -4.86 -4.67 -12.86
N SER A 86 -4.30 -5.44 -13.79
CA SER A 86 -2.84 -5.61 -13.91
C SER A 86 -2.14 -4.29 -14.27
N ILE A 87 -2.72 -3.51 -15.18
CA ILE A 87 -2.23 -2.18 -15.53
C ILE A 87 -2.30 -1.22 -14.32
N ALA A 88 -3.42 -1.22 -13.60
CA ALA A 88 -3.60 -0.39 -12.40
C ALA A 88 -2.52 -0.71 -11.35
N PHE A 89 -2.27 -2.00 -11.13
CA PHE A 89 -1.26 -2.45 -10.18
C PHE A 89 0.14 -1.99 -10.59
N SER A 90 0.51 -2.17 -11.87
CA SER A 90 1.79 -1.71 -12.39
C SER A 90 1.99 -0.20 -12.26
N MET A 91 0.95 0.61 -12.55
CA MET A 91 1.02 2.07 -12.40
C MET A 91 1.25 2.48 -10.95
N MET A 92 0.48 1.88 -10.02
CA MET A 92 0.64 2.13 -8.59
C MET A 92 2.04 1.72 -8.10
N TYR A 93 2.50 0.55 -8.52
CA TYR A 93 3.80 0.01 -8.15
C TYR A 93 4.96 0.90 -8.64
N CYS A 94 4.94 1.31 -9.92
CA CYS A 94 5.96 2.21 -10.47
C CYS A 94 6.04 3.54 -9.72
N VAL A 95 4.89 4.18 -9.46
CA VAL A 95 4.86 5.44 -8.71
C VAL A 95 5.30 5.25 -7.27
N SER A 96 4.97 4.13 -6.64
CA SER A 96 5.42 3.81 -5.27
C SER A 96 6.94 3.67 -5.20
N LEU A 97 7.58 3.03 -6.18
CA LEU A 97 9.04 2.93 -6.25
C LEU A 97 9.72 4.28 -6.46
N GLU A 98 9.19 5.11 -7.36
CA GLU A 98 9.71 6.46 -7.59
C GLU A 98 9.54 7.35 -6.35
N PHE A 99 8.41 7.23 -5.67
CA PHE A 99 8.12 7.95 -4.44
C PHE A 99 9.09 7.55 -3.31
N GLU A 100 9.35 6.26 -3.15
CA GLU A 100 10.36 5.74 -2.21
C GLU A 100 11.76 6.27 -2.55
N ALA A 101 12.15 6.24 -3.82
CA ALA A 101 13.44 6.75 -4.27
C ALA A 101 13.61 8.24 -3.95
N LEU A 102 12.57 9.07 -4.16
CA LEU A 102 12.61 10.49 -3.80
C LEU A 102 12.72 10.71 -2.29
N GLN A 103 12.00 9.94 -1.48
CA GLN A 103 12.07 10.03 -0.02
C GLN A 103 13.39 9.50 0.57
N SER A 104 14.03 8.55 -0.11
CA SER A 104 15.35 8.03 0.25
C SER A 104 16.48 9.02 -0.03
N ASN A 105 16.23 10.04 -0.85
CA ASN A 105 17.22 11.02 -1.25
C ASN A 105 17.59 11.93 -0.06
N SER A 106 18.90 12.01 0.24
CA SER A 106 19.47 12.63 1.45
C SER A 106 19.06 14.09 1.67
N PHE A 107 18.65 14.81 0.62
CA PHE A 107 18.19 16.19 0.72
C PHE A 107 16.78 16.30 1.33
N PHE A 108 15.88 15.35 1.03
CA PHE A 108 14.50 15.31 1.54
C PHE A 108 14.40 14.57 2.88
N SER A 109 15.25 13.56 3.13
CA SER A 109 15.29 12.81 4.40
C SER A 109 15.71 13.65 5.62
N ARG A 110 16.17 14.90 5.43
CA ARG A 110 16.44 15.87 6.51
C ARG A 110 15.21 16.67 6.95
N PHE A 111 14.19 16.76 6.09
CA PHE A 111 12.98 17.57 6.34
C PHE A 111 11.73 16.71 6.57
N SER A 112 11.73 15.45 6.13
CA SER A 112 10.72 14.45 6.45
C SER A 112 11.36 13.23 7.11
N ASP A 113 10.69 12.62 8.09
CA ASP A 113 11.12 11.30 8.60
C ASP A 113 10.83 10.25 7.52
N SER A 114 11.79 10.10 6.62
CA SER A 114 12.27 8.92 5.89
C SER A 114 11.32 7.74 5.61
N GLY A 115 11.00 7.55 4.33
CA GLY A 115 10.58 6.26 3.72
C GLY A 115 9.23 5.71 4.17
N PHE A 116 8.67 4.77 3.40
CA PHE A 116 7.48 4.04 3.83
C PHE A 116 7.75 3.32 5.16
N SER A 117 6.94 3.61 6.18
CA SER A 117 6.91 2.80 7.39
C SER A 117 6.31 1.43 7.02
N CYS A 118 6.59 0.38 7.80
CA CYS A 118 6.25 -0.97 7.36
C CYS A 118 4.75 -1.19 7.09
N GLU A 119 3.91 -0.46 7.81
CA GLU A 119 2.46 -0.43 7.68
C GLU A 119 1.99 0.32 6.43
N ASP A 120 2.69 1.37 5.98
CA ASP A 120 2.18 2.26 4.93
C ASP A 120 2.02 1.52 3.60
N LEU A 121 3.02 0.71 3.23
CA LEU A 121 3.00 -0.04 1.98
C LEU A 121 1.88 -1.08 1.95
N VAL A 122 1.80 -1.89 3.02
CA VAL A 122 0.77 -2.94 3.14
C VAL A 122 -0.62 -2.31 3.20
N SER A 123 -0.76 -1.15 3.85
CA SER A 123 -2.02 -0.40 3.92
C SER A 123 -2.43 0.17 2.57
N ASN A 124 -1.51 0.81 1.85
CA ASN A 124 -1.76 1.34 0.50
C ASN A 124 -2.18 0.20 -0.45
N LEU A 125 -1.51 -0.95 -0.36
CA LEU A 125 -1.83 -2.11 -1.18
C LEU A 125 -3.19 -2.73 -0.83
N LEU A 126 -3.53 -2.81 0.47
CA LEU A 126 -4.88 -3.19 0.91
C LEU A 126 -5.95 -2.22 0.38
N GLY A 127 -5.69 -0.92 0.42
CA GLY A 127 -6.54 0.13 -0.16
C GLY A 127 -6.72 -0.03 -1.67
N PHE A 128 -5.65 -0.38 -2.38
CA PHE A 128 -5.68 -0.67 -3.81
C PHE A 128 -6.59 -1.85 -4.13
N TYR A 129 -6.42 -3.00 -3.46
CA TYR A 129 -7.25 -4.19 -3.70
C TYR A 129 -8.72 -3.97 -3.34
N LYS A 130 -9.01 -3.21 -2.27
CA LYS A 130 -10.38 -2.75 -1.96
C LYS A 130 -11.03 -1.97 -3.09
N SER A 131 -10.22 -1.25 -3.87
CA SER A 131 -10.69 -0.40 -4.97
C SER A 131 -10.90 -1.18 -6.27
N VAL A 132 -9.95 -2.02 -6.67
CA VAL A 132 -9.97 -2.73 -7.96
C VAL A 132 -10.70 -4.08 -7.92
N LEU A 133 -10.84 -4.64 -6.71
CA LEU A 133 -11.49 -5.92 -6.45
C LEU A 133 -12.27 -5.84 -5.13
N PRO A 134 -13.45 -5.18 -5.08
CA PRO A 134 -14.20 -5.02 -3.84
C PRO A 134 -14.58 -6.38 -3.22
N ARG A 135 -14.11 -6.61 -1.99
CA ARG A 135 -14.39 -7.78 -1.14
C ARG A 135 -14.37 -7.35 0.32
N ASP A 136 -14.89 -8.18 1.21
CA ASP A 136 -14.68 -7.97 2.64
C ASP A 136 -13.26 -8.42 3.04
N TYR A 137 -12.30 -7.52 2.84
CA TYR A 137 -10.91 -7.79 3.21
C TYR A 137 -10.69 -7.79 4.73
N MET A 138 -11.56 -7.18 5.52
CA MET A 138 -11.39 -7.13 6.97
C MET A 138 -11.57 -8.50 7.61
N SER A 139 -12.51 -9.31 7.11
CA SER A 139 -12.63 -10.70 7.56
C SER A 139 -11.46 -11.58 7.11
N LEU A 140 -10.83 -11.28 5.97
CA LEU A 140 -9.70 -12.04 5.46
C LEU A 140 -8.40 -11.81 6.25
N ILE A 141 -8.15 -10.57 6.68
CA ILE A 141 -6.87 -10.20 7.33
C ILE A 141 -6.85 -10.49 8.83
N LYS A 142 -8.00 -10.85 9.43
CA LYS A 142 -8.13 -11.25 10.85
C LYS A 142 -7.54 -10.20 11.82
N PRO A 143 -8.22 -9.04 11.98
CA PRO A 143 -7.80 -8.02 12.94
C PRO A 143 -7.80 -8.59 14.37
N LYS A 144 -6.75 -8.27 15.13
CA LYS A 144 -6.67 -8.58 16.57
C LYS A 144 -7.26 -7.44 17.39
N ASN A 145 -7.56 -7.73 18.66
CA ASN A 145 -8.05 -6.71 19.59
C ASN A 145 -6.94 -5.69 19.95
N LYS A 146 -7.36 -4.57 20.57
CA LYS A 146 -6.44 -3.49 20.93
C LYS A 146 -5.41 -3.92 21.97
N GLU A 147 -5.79 -4.80 22.91
CA GLU A 147 -4.89 -5.32 23.93
C GLU A 147 -3.72 -6.07 23.30
N TYR A 148 -3.98 -6.90 22.29
CA TYR A 148 -2.94 -7.58 21.53
C TYR A 148 -2.07 -6.59 20.76
N ALA A 149 -2.68 -5.61 20.07
CA ALA A 149 -1.92 -4.57 19.37
C ALA A 149 -1.00 -3.79 20.32
N TYR A 150 -1.46 -3.42 21.52
CA TYR A 150 -0.62 -2.78 22.53
C TYR A 150 0.53 -3.68 22.99
N LYS A 151 0.32 -4.99 23.19
CA LYS A 151 1.42 -5.92 23.53
C LYS A 151 2.50 -5.91 22.46
N ILE A 152 2.13 -5.99 21.19
CA ILE A 152 3.08 -5.94 20.07
C ILE A 152 3.82 -4.59 20.05
N TRP A 153 3.09 -3.48 20.20
CA TRP A 153 3.68 -2.15 20.22
C TRP A 153 4.65 -1.95 21.39
N ASP A 154 4.26 -2.37 22.59
CA ASP A 154 5.05 -2.17 23.81
C ASP A 154 6.30 -3.05 23.82
N TYR A 155 6.26 -4.21 23.13
CA TYR A 155 7.41 -5.09 22.95
C TYR A 155 8.37 -4.61 21.86
N TYR A 156 7.87 -4.33 20.65
CA TYR A 156 8.71 -3.99 19.48
C TYR A 156 8.98 -2.49 19.33
N GLY A 157 8.21 -1.65 20.01
CA GLY A 157 8.27 -0.19 19.88
C GLY A 157 7.58 0.35 18.62
N PRO A 158 7.82 1.64 18.30
CA PRO A 158 7.15 2.31 17.19
C PRO A 158 7.40 1.65 15.84
N VAL A 159 6.32 1.45 15.09
CA VAL A 159 6.31 0.75 13.81
C VAL A 159 7.25 1.38 12.79
N GLY A 160 7.29 2.72 12.71
CA GLY A 160 8.17 3.47 11.82
C GLY A 160 9.68 3.32 12.08
N LYS A 161 10.10 2.64 13.15
CA LYS A 161 11.51 2.26 13.35
C LYS A 161 11.96 1.14 12.41
N TYR A 162 11.02 0.36 11.88
CA TYR A 162 11.27 -0.75 10.98
C TYR A 162 10.97 -0.32 9.55
N LYS A 163 12.01 0.14 8.84
CA LYS A 163 11.91 0.54 7.43
C LYS A 163 11.84 -0.70 6.54
N ASN A 164 10.99 -0.65 5.52
CA ASN A 164 10.64 -1.82 4.73
C ASN A 164 11.77 -2.36 3.84
N ILE A 165 11.73 -3.69 3.73
CA ILE A 165 12.33 -4.58 2.72
C ILE A 165 11.76 -4.23 1.33
N PRO A 166 12.43 -4.50 0.20
CA PRO A 166 11.93 -4.13 -1.13
C PRO A 166 10.48 -4.55 -1.36
N VAL A 167 9.67 -3.60 -1.86
CA VAL A 167 8.23 -3.70 -2.15
C VAL A 167 7.79 -5.04 -2.75
N ILE A 168 8.66 -5.66 -3.55
CA ILE A 168 8.54 -7.00 -4.16
C ILE A 168 8.15 -8.09 -3.14
N PHE A 169 8.80 -8.14 -1.97
CA PHE A 169 8.58 -9.21 -0.98
C PHE A 169 7.21 -9.14 -0.30
N GLN A 170 6.63 -7.94 -0.21
CA GLN A 170 5.34 -7.71 0.45
C GLN A 170 4.17 -7.82 -0.53
N VAL A 171 4.36 -7.40 -1.78
CA VAL A 171 3.44 -7.68 -2.90
C VAL A 171 3.22 -9.19 -3.04
N ALA A 172 4.28 -9.98 -2.98
CA ALA A 172 4.18 -11.45 -3.03
C ALA A 172 3.42 -12.03 -1.82
N SER A 173 3.65 -11.50 -0.62
CA SER A 173 2.96 -11.95 0.61
C SER A 173 1.47 -11.61 0.59
N LEU A 174 1.09 -10.41 0.15
CA LEU A 174 -0.31 -10.02 0.03
C LEU A 174 -1.01 -10.76 -1.13
N LEU A 175 -0.34 -10.96 -2.27
CA LEU A 175 -0.87 -11.79 -3.36
C LEU A 175 -1.12 -13.23 -2.91
N ALA A 176 -0.18 -13.81 -2.14
CA ALA A 176 -0.35 -15.15 -1.57
C ALA A 176 -1.55 -15.21 -0.60
N ALA A 177 -1.71 -14.22 0.27
CA ALA A 177 -2.82 -14.15 1.22
C ALA A 177 -4.20 -13.91 0.56
N LEU A 178 -4.26 -13.14 -0.54
CA LEU A 178 -5.52 -12.72 -1.17
C LEU A 178 -5.98 -13.58 -2.36
N ALA A 179 -5.06 -14.29 -3.05
CA ALA A 179 -5.37 -15.02 -4.27
C ALA A 179 -5.55 -16.55 -4.08
N HIS A 180 -4.92 -17.17 -3.10
CA HIS A 180 -4.91 -18.64 -2.94
C HIS A 180 -5.00 -19.08 -1.47
N PRO A 181 -6.19 -19.24 -0.87
CA PRO A 181 -6.35 -19.66 0.54
C PRO A 181 -5.86 -21.10 0.86
N GLY A 182 -5.36 -21.85 -0.14
CA GLY A 182 -4.85 -23.22 0.01
C GLY A 182 -3.40 -23.45 -0.42
N HIS A 183 -2.69 -22.41 -0.90
CA HIS A 183 -1.24 -22.51 -1.14
C HIS A 183 -0.52 -21.81 -0.01
N ILE A 184 -0.02 -22.59 0.96
CA ILE A 184 1.09 -22.14 1.79
C ILE A 184 2.30 -22.02 0.85
N VAL A 185 2.51 -20.82 0.29
CA VAL A 185 3.82 -20.49 -0.26
C VAL A 185 4.74 -20.39 0.95
N ILE A 186 5.45 -21.47 1.23
CA ILE A 186 6.56 -21.47 2.17
C ILE A 186 7.68 -20.65 1.52
N TYR A 187 7.59 -19.33 1.64
CA TYR A 187 8.77 -18.50 1.71
C TYR A 187 8.73 -17.87 3.08
N ALA A 188 9.39 -18.53 4.03
CA ALA A 188 9.80 -17.86 5.24
C ALA A 188 10.83 -16.81 4.80
N PRO A 189 10.58 -15.50 4.97
CA PRO A 189 11.68 -14.62 5.29
C PRO A 189 12.04 -15.00 6.72
N GLY A 190 12.71 -16.14 6.89
CA GLY A 190 13.54 -16.34 8.06
C GLY A 190 14.49 -15.16 8.04
N ASP A 191 14.31 -14.27 9.02
CA ASP A 191 15.26 -13.23 9.44
C ASP A 191 14.86 -11.76 9.25
N SER A 192 13.61 -11.43 8.88
CA SER A 192 13.20 -10.01 8.74
C SER A 192 11.98 -9.57 9.57
N LEU A 193 11.76 -10.21 10.73
CA LEU A 193 10.49 -10.16 11.48
C LEU A 193 10.55 -9.37 12.81
N PRO A 194 10.38 -8.04 12.79
CA PRO A 194 9.77 -7.32 13.91
C PRO A 194 8.30 -6.97 13.64
N CYS A 195 7.84 -6.98 12.38
CA CYS A 195 6.48 -6.58 12.00
C CYS A 195 5.43 -7.71 12.08
N ARG A 196 5.86 -8.95 12.33
CA ARG A 196 5.04 -10.17 12.20
C ARG A 196 5.27 -11.21 13.31
N ARG A 197 6.02 -10.89 14.37
CA ARG A 197 6.25 -11.86 15.45
C ARG A 197 5.13 -11.79 16.46
N ASP A 198 4.58 -12.95 16.79
CA ASP A 198 3.69 -13.12 17.94
C ASP A 198 4.38 -12.65 19.23
N ALA A 199 3.62 -11.99 20.10
CA ALA A 199 4.07 -11.78 21.47
C ALA A 199 4.17 -13.15 22.16
N SER A 200 5.38 -13.53 22.58
CA SER A 200 5.61 -14.71 23.43
C SER A 200 5.08 -14.48 24.84
#